data_AF-A0A7Y2ZY47-F1
#
_entry.id   AF-A0A7Y2ZY47-F1
#
_cell.length_a   1.000
_cell.length_b   1.000
_cell.length_c   1.000
_cell.angle_alpha   90.00
_cell.angle_beta   90.00
_cell.angle_gamma   90.00
#
_symmetry.space_group_name_H-M   'P 1'
#
loop_
_entity.id
_entity.type
_entity.pdbx_description
1 polymer ?
#
loop_
_entity_poly.entity_id
_entity_poly.type
_entity_poly.pdbx_seq_one_letter_code
_entity_poly.pdbx_strand_id
1 'polypeptide(L)'
;MADTLVQDHGHAVRYALEAYVQSKFIEPIPKEKESRHLETEYVINESKRPGLEYYKNNCISFFIPAAFTAIEILKMDAFQFSATDLHSGYAFLQEFFKNEFAYDINLTPDYFVRKSIKTFIDDAVLVPHQTLPDTYNLTSTGFRKLKLYSNFLKTYFESYLIVFNFLMQNPKNAKNIKERLKKIEASGNRMYKRKEIERREALSKVTYQNAIDFFITHGVKGSDDNEKIDYYADILQKYMNHL
;
A
#
# COMPACT_ATOMS: atom_id res chain seq x y z
N MET A 1 13.24 2.47 24.64
CA MET A 1 12.51 2.93 23.42
C MET A 1 11.13 2.27 23.30
N ALA A 2 10.99 0.95 23.50
CA ALA A 2 9.67 0.29 23.48
C ALA A 2 8.72 0.78 24.59
N ASP A 3 9.20 0.97 25.82
CA ASP A 3 8.35 1.42 26.94
C ASP A 3 7.82 2.85 26.77
N THR A 4 8.60 3.74 26.15
CA THR A 4 8.20 5.13 25.88
C THR A 4 7.06 5.21 24.86
N LEU A 5 7.00 4.30 23.89
CA LEU A 5 5.89 4.23 22.92
C LEU A 5 4.57 3.83 23.58
N VAL A 6 4.61 2.96 24.60
CA VAL A 6 3.43 2.49 25.33
C VAL A 6 2.98 3.51 26.37
N GLN A 7 3.91 4.26 26.98
CA GLN A 7 3.61 5.24 28.03
C GLN A 7 3.29 6.65 27.49
N ASP A 8 3.97 7.11 26.43
CA ASP A 8 3.75 8.42 25.83
C ASP A 8 4.06 8.39 24.32
N HIS A 9 3.12 7.84 23.55
CA HIS A 9 3.20 7.79 22.09
C HIS A 9 3.33 9.19 21.45
N GLY A 10 2.76 10.22 22.08
CA GLY A 10 2.80 11.60 21.58
C GLY A 10 4.21 12.17 21.63
N HIS A 11 4.92 11.94 22.72
CA HIS A 11 6.34 12.29 22.83
C HIS A 11 7.21 11.48 21.87
N ALA A 12 6.97 10.17 21.72
CA ALA A 12 7.74 9.33 20.81
C ALA A 12 7.62 9.79 19.34
N VAL A 13 6.41 10.13 18.89
CA VAL A 13 6.18 10.68 17.53
C VAL A 13 6.90 12.01 17.36
N ARG A 14 6.80 12.92 18.34
CA ARG A 14 7.46 14.23 18.27
C ARG A 14 8.98 14.08 18.18
N TYR A 15 9.55 13.22 19.01
CA TYR A 15 10.98 12.92 18.99
C TYR A 15 11.43 12.35 17.64
N ALA A 16 10.65 11.45 17.04
CA ALA A 16 10.96 10.91 15.72
C ALA A 16 10.91 12.00 14.62
N LEU A 17 9.91 12.89 14.66
CA LEU A 17 9.83 14.03 13.74
C LEU A 17 11.02 15.00 13.91
N GLU A 18 11.39 15.32 15.15
CA GLU A 18 12.56 16.14 15.45
C GLU A 18 13.85 15.51 14.92
N ALA A 19 14.04 14.20 15.09
CA ALA A 19 15.17 13.48 14.54
C ALA A 19 15.20 13.51 12.99
N TYR A 20 14.04 13.44 12.34
CA TYR A 20 13.93 13.55 10.88
C TYR A 20 14.22 14.97 10.38
N VAL A 21 13.81 16.00 11.12
CA VAL A 21 14.18 17.40 10.81
C VAL A 21 15.68 17.59 10.96
N GLN A 22 16.29 17.15 12.08
CA GLN A 22 17.73 17.25 12.31
C GLN A 22 18.55 16.53 11.22
N SER A 23 18.05 15.38 10.76
CA SER A 23 18.68 14.58 9.70
C SER A 23 18.33 15.07 8.28
N LYS A 24 17.54 16.14 8.15
CA LYS A 24 17.08 16.74 6.88
C LYS A 24 16.27 15.79 5.99
N PHE A 25 15.59 14.81 6.58
CA PHE A 25 14.61 14.00 5.86
C PHE A 25 13.36 14.81 5.51
N ILE A 26 12.96 15.67 6.43
CA ILE A 26 11.82 16.58 6.29
C ILE A 26 12.22 17.98 6.73
N GLU A 27 11.55 18.99 6.18
CA GLU A 27 11.78 20.40 6.50
C GLU A 27 10.44 21.06 6.83
N PRO A 28 10.34 21.86 7.91
CA PRO A 28 9.10 22.53 8.26
C PRO A 28 8.80 23.64 7.25
N ILE A 29 7.56 23.74 6.82
CA ILE A 29 7.09 24.80 5.93
C ILE A 29 6.88 26.08 6.78
N PRO A 30 7.48 27.22 6.42
CA PRO A 30 7.29 28.46 7.15
C PRO A 30 5.81 28.86 7.13
N LYS A 31 5.23 29.14 8.31
CA LYS A 31 3.87 29.66 8.41
C LYS A 31 3.80 31.09 7.88
N GLU A 32 2.92 31.35 6.93
CA GLU A 32 2.57 32.72 6.57
C GLU A 32 1.88 33.42 7.74
N LYS A 33 2.12 34.73 7.89
CA LYS A 33 1.65 35.54 9.04
C LYS A 33 0.13 35.55 9.21
N GLU A 34 -0.64 35.18 8.19
CA GLU A 34 -2.12 35.12 8.21
C GLU A 34 -2.70 33.71 8.37
N SER A 35 -1.85 32.68 8.45
CA SER A 35 -2.30 31.29 8.56
C SER A 35 -2.87 30.99 9.96
N ARG A 36 -4.17 30.62 10.01
CA ARG A 36 -4.86 30.19 11.24
C ARG A 36 -4.59 28.72 11.59
N HIS A 37 -3.75 28.03 10.82
CA HIS A 37 -3.45 26.62 11.03
C HIS A 37 -2.52 26.44 12.23
N LEU A 38 -3.03 25.78 13.28
CA LEU A 38 -2.26 25.44 14.48
C LEU A 38 -1.19 24.38 14.18
N GLU A 39 -1.40 23.54 13.17
CA GLU A 39 -0.52 22.41 12.83
C GLU A 39 0.74 22.86 12.05
N THR A 40 1.84 22.13 12.25
CA THR A 40 3.09 22.34 11.51
C THR A 40 3.09 21.45 10.28
N GLU A 41 3.25 22.04 9.10
CA GLU A 41 3.38 21.30 7.85
C GLU A 41 4.85 21.03 7.55
N TYR A 42 5.12 19.89 6.91
CA TYR A 42 6.47 19.46 6.55
C TYR A 42 6.53 19.10 5.07
N VAL A 43 7.64 19.45 4.42
CA VAL A 43 7.99 18.97 3.08
C VAL A 43 9.08 17.91 3.18
N ILE A 44 8.99 16.87 2.34
CA ILE A 44 9.99 15.80 2.28
C ILE A 44 11.13 16.24 1.37
N ASN A 45 12.37 15.99 1.79
CA ASN A 45 13.52 16.14 0.91
C ASN A 45 13.56 14.98 -0.10
N GLU A 46 13.28 15.27 -1.37
CA GLU A 46 13.23 14.29 -2.46
C GLU A 46 14.50 13.42 -2.56
N SER A 47 15.68 13.99 -2.32
CA SER A 47 16.95 13.24 -2.37
C SER A 47 17.10 12.22 -1.24
N LYS A 48 16.34 12.38 -0.15
CA LYS A 48 16.37 11.54 1.05
C LYS A 48 15.24 10.52 1.11
N ARG A 49 14.30 10.56 0.17
CA ARG A 49 13.19 9.58 0.05
C ARG A 49 13.64 8.12 0.09
N PRO A 50 14.74 7.69 -0.58
CA PRO A 50 15.21 6.31 -0.46
C PRO A 50 15.54 5.89 0.98
N GLY A 51 16.03 6.82 1.81
CA GLY A 51 16.29 6.53 3.23
C GLY A 51 15.01 6.41 4.04
N LEU A 52 13.99 7.24 3.75
CA LEU A 52 12.66 7.10 4.38
C LEU A 52 12.01 5.77 4.01
N GLU A 53 12.12 5.36 2.75
CA GLU A 53 11.61 4.08 2.26
C GLU A 53 12.29 2.90 2.97
N TYR A 54 13.62 2.98 3.18
CA TYR A 54 14.35 1.99 3.95
C TYR A 54 13.81 1.86 5.39
N TYR A 55 13.61 2.97 6.11
CA TYR A 55 13.06 2.93 7.46
C TYR A 55 11.62 2.41 7.50
N LYS A 56 10.79 2.82 6.54
CA LYS A 56 9.42 2.31 6.38
C LYS A 56 9.43 0.79 6.22
N ASN A 57 10.29 0.26 5.35
CA ASN A 57 10.33 -1.17 5.04
C ASN A 57 10.81 -2.02 6.21
N ASN A 58 11.52 -1.47 7.19
CA ASN A 58 11.92 -2.19 8.40
C ASN A 58 10.73 -2.51 9.33
N CYS A 59 9.64 -1.75 9.26
CA CYS A 59 8.46 -1.95 10.11
C CYS A 59 7.17 -2.21 9.34
N ILE A 60 7.19 -2.17 8.01
CA ILE A 60 5.99 -2.25 7.17
C ILE A 60 5.17 -3.52 7.43
N SER A 61 5.82 -4.64 7.75
CA SER A 61 5.16 -5.93 8.01
C SER A 61 4.10 -5.85 9.12
N PHE A 62 4.30 -5.00 10.13
CA PHE A 62 3.32 -4.78 11.21
C PHE A 62 2.06 -4.04 10.74
N PHE A 63 2.16 -3.28 9.63
CA PHE A 63 1.07 -2.50 9.08
C PHE A 63 0.31 -3.23 7.97
N ILE A 64 0.89 -4.26 7.35
CA ILE A 64 0.28 -4.97 6.21
C ILE A 64 -1.12 -5.52 6.52
N PRO A 65 -1.40 -6.18 7.67
CA PRO A 65 -2.76 -6.64 7.94
C PRO A 65 -3.80 -5.50 7.99
N ALA A 66 -3.43 -4.37 8.60
CA ALA A 66 -4.29 -3.20 8.64
C ALA A 66 -4.41 -2.54 7.25
N ALA A 67 -3.34 -2.50 6.46
CA ALA A 67 -3.33 -1.94 5.11
C ALA A 67 -4.21 -2.74 4.15
N PHE A 68 -4.11 -4.08 4.17
CA PHE A 68 -4.97 -4.98 3.41
C PHE A 68 -6.44 -4.82 3.81
N THR A 69 -6.75 -4.84 5.11
CA THR A 69 -8.11 -4.62 5.60
C THR A 69 -8.64 -3.24 5.17
N ALA A 70 -7.81 -2.20 5.27
CA ALA A 70 -8.19 -0.83 4.90
C ALA A 70 -8.51 -0.68 3.42
N ILE A 71 -7.68 -1.21 2.53
CA ILE A 71 -7.94 -1.12 1.09
C ILE A 71 -9.17 -1.95 0.69
N GLU A 72 -9.41 -3.09 1.33
CA GLU A 72 -10.63 -3.89 1.10
C GLU A 72 -11.90 -3.14 1.52
N ILE A 73 -11.87 -2.44 2.66
CA ILE A 73 -13.00 -1.59 3.07
C ILE A 73 -13.20 -0.44 2.07
N LEU A 74 -12.12 0.27 1.70
CA LEU A 74 -12.19 1.39 0.74
C LEU A 74 -12.72 0.94 -0.63
N LYS A 75 -12.40 -0.28 -1.06
CA LYS A 75 -12.85 -0.88 -2.31
C LYS A 75 -14.35 -1.18 -2.35
N MET A 76 -15.01 -1.29 -1.20
CA MET A 76 -16.47 -1.46 -1.14
C MET A 76 -17.22 -0.21 -1.61
N ASP A 77 -16.55 0.95 -1.60
CA ASP A 77 -17.12 2.25 -1.98
C ASP A 77 -18.46 2.55 -1.28
N ALA A 78 -18.57 2.11 -0.03
CA ALA A 78 -19.76 2.22 0.80
C ALA A 78 -19.38 2.56 2.23
N PHE A 79 -20.20 3.38 2.89
CA PHE A 79 -20.01 3.73 4.30
C PHE A 79 -20.50 2.65 5.26
N GLN A 80 -21.12 1.58 4.77
CA GLN A 80 -21.53 0.42 5.54
C GLN A 80 -21.10 -0.85 4.81
N PHE A 81 -20.51 -1.81 5.53
CA PHE A 81 -20.06 -3.09 4.97
C PHE A 81 -20.12 -4.21 6.02
N SER A 82 -20.10 -5.47 5.57
CA SER A 82 -19.93 -6.62 6.46
C SER A 82 -18.47 -7.09 6.48
N ALA A 83 -17.97 -7.53 7.64
CA ALA A 83 -16.63 -8.10 7.76
C ALA A 83 -16.43 -9.32 6.86
N THR A 84 -17.49 -10.13 6.65
CA THR A 84 -17.42 -11.34 5.83
C THR A 84 -17.06 -11.05 4.38
N ASP A 85 -17.41 -9.86 3.89
CA ASP A 85 -17.15 -9.43 2.51
C ASP A 85 -15.66 -9.11 2.28
N LEU A 86 -14.88 -8.92 3.36
CA LEU A 86 -13.46 -8.57 3.28
C LEU A 86 -12.55 -9.80 3.13
N HIS A 87 -13.02 -10.98 3.55
CA HIS A 87 -12.14 -12.15 3.72
C HIS A 87 -11.52 -12.64 2.41
N SER A 88 -12.32 -12.70 1.34
CA SER A 88 -11.87 -13.17 0.02
C SER A 88 -10.86 -12.22 -0.61
N GLY A 89 -11.11 -10.90 -0.49
CA GLY A 89 -10.19 -9.90 -1.00
C GLY A 89 -8.91 -9.77 -0.16
N TYR A 90 -9.00 -9.95 1.15
CA TYR A 90 -7.81 -10.06 2.01
C TYR A 90 -6.94 -11.26 1.60
N ALA A 91 -7.56 -12.43 1.41
CA ALA A 91 -6.87 -13.64 0.96
C ALA A 91 -6.22 -13.44 -0.43
N PHE A 92 -6.92 -12.76 -1.34
CA PHE A 92 -6.36 -12.36 -2.62
C PHE A 92 -5.11 -11.48 -2.46
N LEU A 93 -5.14 -10.47 -1.59
CA LEU A 93 -3.99 -9.58 -1.36
C LEU A 93 -2.80 -10.33 -0.75
N GLN A 94 -3.03 -11.28 0.15
CA GLN A 94 -1.98 -12.16 0.68
C GLN A 94 -1.30 -12.97 -0.42
N GLU A 95 -2.08 -13.53 -1.34
CA GLU A 95 -1.53 -14.28 -2.47
C GLU A 95 -0.84 -13.35 -3.48
N PHE A 96 -1.44 -12.21 -3.78
CA PHE A 96 -0.93 -11.22 -4.74
C PHE A 96 0.45 -10.67 -4.33
N PHE A 97 0.63 -10.42 -3.03
CA PHE A 97 1.87 -9.90 -2.46
C PHE A 97 2.67 -10.94 -1.66
N LYS A 98 2.47 -12.24 -1.91
CA LYS A 98 3.19 -13.32 -1.19
C LYS A 98 4.72 -13.26 -1.31
N ASN A 99 5.21 -12.67 -2.40
CA ASN A 99 6.64 -12.48 -2.67
C ASN A 99 7.19 -11.19 -2.02
N GLU A 100 6.32 -10.31 -1.50
CA GLU A 100 6.70 -9.04 -0.86
C GLU A 100 6.66 -9.14 0.66
N PHE A 101 5.61 -9.78 1.21
CA PHE A 101 5.36 -9.80 2.65
C PHE A 101 5.23 -11.22 3.17
N ALA A 102 6.05 -11.55 4.16
CA ALA A 102 5.86 -12.75 4.95
C ALA A 102 4.59 -12.62 5.81
N TYR A 103 3.80 -13.69 5.85
CA TYR A 103 2.64 -13.81 6.75
C TYR A 103 2.64 -15.18 7.41
N ASP A 104 1.96 -15.28 8.55
CA ASP A 104 1.83 -16.53 9.28
C ASP A 104 0.79 -17.43 8.58
N ILE A 105 1.27 -18.55 8.03
CA ILE A 105 0.45 -19.54 7.33
C ILE A 105 -0.53 -20.28 8.25
N ASN A 106 -0.33 -20.21 9.57
CA ASN A 106 -1.22 -20.83 10.55
C ASN A 106 -2.40 -19.91 10.91
N LEU A 107 -2.37 -18.64 10.51
CA LEU A 107 -3.42 -17.67 10.78
C LEU A 107 -4.26 -17.44 9.51
N THR A 108 -5.57 -17.40 9.71
CA THR A 108 -6.52 -17.22 8.61
C THR A 108 -6.70 -15.74 8.25
N PRO A 109 -7.15 -15.43 7.01
CA PRO A 109 -7.62 -14.09 6.65
C PRO A 109 -8.61 -13.51 7.66
N ASP A 110 -9.57 -14.32 8.13
CA ASP A 110 -10.56 -13.95 9.16
C ASP A 110 -9.91 -13.46 10.45
N TYR A 111 -8.87 -14.16 10.94
CA TYR A 111 -8.15 -13.74 12.14
C TYR A 111 -7.55 -12.33 11.98
N PHE A 112 -6.89 -12.07 10.85
CA PHE A 112 -6.26 -10.78 10.59
C PHE A 112 -7.31 -9.67 10.43
N VAL A 113 -8.35 -9.92 9.63
CA VAL A 113 -9.45 -8.96 9.42
C VAL A 113 -10.13 -8.63 10.74
N ARG A 114 -10.47 -9.62 11.56
CA ARG A 114 -11.09 -9.42 12.88
C ARG A 114 -10.21 -8.58 13.80
N LYS A 115 -8.90 -8.85 13.83
CA LYS A 115 -7.94 -8.08 14.63
C LYS A 115 -7.84 -6.63 14.16
N SER A 116 -7.76 -6.40 12.85
CA SER A 116 -7.74 -5.06 12.26
C SER A 116 -9.05 -4.29 12.49
N ILE A 117 -10.21 -4.94 12.33
CA ILE A 117 -11.52 -4.34 12.64
C ILE A 117 -11.58 -3.93 14.10
N LYS A 118 -11.13 -4.78 15.03
CA LYS A 118 -11.08 -4.42 16.46
C LYS A 118 -10.26 -3.15 16.68
N THR A 119 -9.05 -3.08 16.14
CA THR A 119 -8.21 -1.87 16.26
C THR A 119 -8.88 -0.65 15.65
N PHE A 120 -9.53 -0.79 14.49
CA PHE A 120 -10.25 0.30 13.86
C PHE A 120 -11.47 0.78 14.66
N ILE A 121 -12.16 -0.10 15.38
CA ILE A 121 -13.21 0.30 16.33
C ILE A 121 -12.61 1.06 17.51
N ASP A 122 -11.55 0.53 18.11
CA ASP A 122 -10.87 1.14 19.25
C ASP A 122 -10.36 2.57 18.90
N ASP A 123 -10.00 2.82 17.63
CA ASP A 123 -9.53 4.11 17.11
C ASP A 123 -10.63 5.01 16.50
N ALA A 124 -11.91 4.65 16.68
CA ALA A 124 -13.08 5.33 16.12
C ALA A 124 -13.05 5.49 14.58
N VAL A 125 -12.33 4.61 13.88
CA VAL A 125 -12.34 4.48 12.42
C VAL A 125 -13.65 3.84 11.98
N LEU A 126 -14.09 2.81 12.70
CA LEU A 126 -15.32 2.06 12.43
C LEU A 126 -16.26 2.13 13.64
N VAL A 127 -17.56 2.07 13.38
CA VAL A 127 -18.61 1.96 14.41
C VAL A 127 -19.43 0.70 14.11
N PRO A 128 -19.55 -0.26 15.06
CA PRO A 128 -20.42 -1.42 14.87
C PRO A 128 -21.88 -1.01 14.63
N HIS A 129 -22.55 -1.70 13.72
CA HIS A 129 -23.99 -1.51 13.51
C HIS A 129 -24.77 -1.96 14.76
N GLN A 130 -25.84 -1.24 15.12
CA GLN A 130 -26.56 -1.48 16.38
C GLN A 130 -27.32 -2.81 16.39
N THR A 131 -27.78 -3.28 15.23
CA THR A 131 -28.69 -4.42 15.11
C THR A 131 -28.20 -5.53 14.17
N LEU A 132 -27.21 -5.24 13.31
CA LEU A 132 -26.74 -6.19 12.30
C LEU A 132 -25.40 -6.75 12.76
N PRO A 133 -25.29 -8.07 12.96
CA PRO A 133 -24.03 -8.68 13.35
C PRO A 133 -22.98 -8.49 12.25
N ASP A 134 -21.72 -8.38 12.66
CA ASP A 134 -20.55 -8.24 11.77
C ASP A 134 -20.67 -7.16 10.70
N THR A 135 -21.49 -6.15 10.95
CA THR A 135 -21.72 -5.01 10.06
C THR A 135 -21.17 -3.76 10.72
N TYR A 136 -20.46 -2.93 9.94
CA TYR A 136 -19.75 -1.76 10.45
C TYR A 136 -20.02 -0.55 9.57
N ASN A 137 -20.10 0.61 10.22
CA ASN A 137 -20.17 1.90 9.57
C ASN A 137 -18.80 2.57 9.60
N LEU A 138 -18.33 3.04 8.46
CA LEU A 138 -17.11 3.82 8.31
C LEU A 138 -17.37 5.28 8.71
N THR A 139 -16.53 5.85 9.58
CA THR A 139 -16.62 7.28 9.91
C THR A 139 -15.88 8.14 8.88
N SER A 140 -16.24 9.42 8.73
CA SER A 140 -15.54 10.33 7.80
C SER A 140 -14.06 10.51 8.16
N THR A 141 -13.74 10.57 9.46
CA THR A 141 -12.35 10.60 9.95
C THR A 141 -11.67 9.25 9.72
N GLY A 142 -12.41 8.15 9.92
CA GLY A 142 -11.98 6.80 9.63
C GLY A 142 -11.57 6.60 8.18
N PHE A 143 -12.35 7.11 7.23
CA PHE A 143 -12.02 7.05 5.79
C PHE A 143 -10.63 7.64 5.50
N ARG A 144 -10.31 8.80 6.09
CA ARG A 144 -8.99 9.43 5.95
C ARG A 144 -7.88 8.57 6.57
N LYS A 145 -8.11 7.98 7.76
CA LYS A 145 -7.17 7.07 8.40
C LYS A 145 -6.95 5.79 7.56
N LEU A 146 -8.03 5.20 7.01
CA LEU A 146 -7.93 4.03 6.13
C LEU A 146 -7.12 4.35 4.86
N LYS A 147 -7.25 5.55 4.29
CA LYS A 147 -6.41 6.02 3.17
C LYS A 147 -4.92 6.10 3.55
N LEU A 148 -4.59 6.44 4.81
CA LEU A 148 -3.19 6.40 5.27
C LEU A 148 -2.68 4.96 5.34
N TYR A 149 -3.49 4.03 5.85
CA TYR A 149 -3.13 2.61 5.89
C TYR A 149 -3.00 2.00 4.49
N SER A 150 -3.94 2.25 3.58
CA SER A 150 -3.88 1.69 2.23
C SER A 150 -2.66 2.20 1.45
N ASN A 151 -2.20 3.43 1.72
CA ASN A 151 -1.03 4.02 1.08
C ASN A 151 0.28 3.25 1.33
N PHE A 152 0.37 2.39 2.35
CA PHE A 152 1.51 1.46 2.49
C PHE A 152 1.65 0.52 1.28
N LEU A 153 0.55 0.24 0.57
CA LEU A 153 0.50 -0.66 -0.58
C LEU A 153 0.76 0.03 -1.92
N LYS A 154 0.63 1.37 -2.00
CA LYS A 154 0.65 2.12 -3.27
C LYS A 154 1.93 1.88 -4.07
N THR A 155 3.09 1.92 -3.42
CA THR A 155 4.39 1.63 -4.04
C THR A 155 4.42 0.24 -4.71
N TYR A 156 3.84 -0.77 -4.06
CA TYR A 156 3.86 -2.15 -4.54
C TYR A 156 2.87 -2.34 -5.69
N PHE A 157 1.64 -1.80 -5.58
CA PHE A 157 0.68 -1.81 -6.67
C PHE A 157 1.20 -1.09 -7.92
N GLU A 158 1.81 0.08 -7.78
CA GLU A 158 2.42 0.79 -8.91
C GLU A 158 3.56 -0.02 -9.54
N SER A 159 4.38 -0.70 -8.74
CA SER A 159 5.45 -1.58 -9.24
C SER A 159 4.89 -2.75 -10.04
N TYR A 160 3.84 -3.39 -9.53
CA TYR A 160 3.15 -4.50 -10.19
C TYR A 160 2.44 -4.02 -11.47
N LEU A 161 1.84 -2.83 -11.46
CA LEU A 161 1.22 -2.20 -12.65
C LEU A 161 2.23 -1.97 -13.77
N ILE A 162 3.44 -1.50 -13.43
CA ILE A 162 4.53 -1.32 -14.42
C ILE A 162 4.89 -2.65 -15.08
N VAL A 163 5.07 -3.70 -14.28
CA VAL A 163 5.38 -5.04 -14.79
C VAL A 163 4.23 -5.55 -15.65
N PHE A 164 3.00 -5.48 -15.14
CA PHE A 164 1.80 -5.93 -15.85
C PHE A 164 1.63 -5.25 -17.22
N ASN A 165 1.75 -3.92 -17.28
CA ASN A 165 1.69 -3.16 -18.53
C ASN A 165 2.79 -3.58 -19.51
N PHE A 166 3.99 -3.85 -19.00
CA PHE A 166 5.06 -4.38 -19.84
C PHE A 166 4.73 -5.78 -20.40
N LEU A 167 4.19 -6.68 -19.57
CA LEU A 167 3.80 -8.03 -19.99
C LEU A 167 2.71 -8.00 -21.06
N MET A 168 1.69 -7.15 -20.90
CA MET A 168 0.58 -7.02 -21.85
C MET A 168 1.00 -6.47 -23.22
N GLN A 169 2.04 -5.63 -23.28
CA GLN A 169 2.50 -5.00 -24.52
C GLN A 169 3.58 -5.79 -25.25
N ASN A 170 4.13 -6.85 -24.64
CA ASN A 170 5.25 -7.58 -25.20
C ASN A 170 4.89 -9.06 -25.35
N PRO A 171 5.20 -9.68 -26.49
CA PRO A 171 4.99 -11.11 -26.66
C PRO A 171 5.86 -11.88 -25.65
N LYS A 172 5.47 -13.13 -25.41
CA LYS A 172 6.16 -14.01 -24.47
C LYS A 172 7.62 -14.21 -24.88
N ASN A 173 8.52 -13.46 -24.25
CA ASN A 173 9.94 -13.48 -24.60
C ASN A 173 10.73 -14.30 -23.58
N ALA A 174 11.00 -15.56 -23.90
CA ALA A 174 11.48 -16.57 -22.96
C ALA A 174 13.01 -16.52 -22.66
N LYS A 175 13.79 -15.72 -23.40
CA LYS A 175 15.24 -16.00 -23.50
C LYS A 175 16.19 -15.09 -22.70
N ASN A 176 15.75 -13.97 -22.13
CA ASN A 176 16.66 -13.13 -21.32
C ASN A 176 15.96 -12.31 -20.21
N ILE A 177 15.94 -12.86 -18.99
CA ILE A 177 15.35 -12.21 -17.79
C ILE A 177 16.05 -10.86 -17.49
N LYS A 178 17.38 -10.80 -17.62
CA LYS A 178 18.15 -9.59 -17.32
C LYS A 178 17.84 -8.46 -18.30
N GLU A 179 17.68 -8.78 -19.58
CA GLU A 179 17.28 -7.81 -20.59
C GLU A 179 15.82 -7.37 -20.40
N ARG A 180 14.93 -8.30 -20.03
CA ARG A 180 13.53 -8.01 -19.70
C ARG A 180 13.42 -7.01 -18.55
N LEU A 181 14.16 -7.24 -17.46
CA LEU A 181 14.20 -6.32 -16.31
C LEU A 181 14.67 -4.91 -16.70
N LYS A 182 15.69 -4.78 -17.56
CA LYS A 182 16.13 -3.47 -18.07
C LYS A 182 15.02 -2.76 -18.86
N LYS A 183 14.27 -3.49 -19.68
CA LYS A 183 13.15 -2.94 -20.45
C LYS A 183 11.98 -2.52 -19.55
N ILE A 184 11.67 -3.30 -18.50
CA ILE A 184 10.69 -2.94 -17.47
C ILE A 184 11.12 -1.68 -16.74
N GLU A 185 12.39 -1.59 -16.32
CA GLU A 185 12.95 -0.39 -15.67
C GLU A 185 12.82 0.85 -16.56
N ALA A 186 13.12 0.74 -17.85
CA ALA A 186 12.91 1.82 -18.81
C ALA A 186 11.41 2.18 -18.97
N SER A 187 10.52 1.19 -18.89
CA SER A 187 9.06 1.42 -18.91
C SER A 187 8.58 2.15 -17.67
N GLY A 188 8.95 1.69 -16.47
CA GLY A 188 8.59 2.33 -15.20
C GLY A 188 9.08 3.78 -15.13
N ASN A 189 10.31 4.05 -15.57
CA ASN A 189 10.83 5.41 -15.66
C ASN A 189 10.00 6.30 -16.60
N ARG A 190 9.47 5.77 -17.70
CA ARG A 190 8.56 6.51 -18.60
C ARG A 190 7.21 6.75 -17.95
N MET A 191 6.63 5.73 -17.31
CA MET A 191 5.35 5.84 -16.59
C MET A 191 5.42 6.89 -15.48
N TYR A 192 6.50 6.92 -14.71
CA TYR A 192 6.74 7.94 -13.68
C TYR A 192 6.83 9.36 -14.27
N LYS A 193 7.60 9.54 -15.35
CA LYS A 193 7.71 10.84 -16.04
C LYS A 193 6.37 11.32 -16.61
N ARG A 194 5.50 10.40 -17.02
CA ARG A 194 4.15 10.68 -17.54
C ARG A 194 3.09 10.83 -16.44
N LYS A 195 3.48 10.66 -15.16
CA LYS A 195 2.57 10.65 -14.00
C LYS A 195 1.49 9.57 -14.08
N GLU A 196 1.79 8.45 -14.75
CA GLU A 196 0.96 7.24 -14.73
C GLU A 196 1.14 6.46 -13.41
N ILE A 197 2.25 6.74 -12.71
CA ILE A 197 2.51 6.32 -11.32
C ILE A 197 3.04 7.54 -10.54
N GLU A 198 2.87 7.53 -9.23
CA GLU A 198 3.22 8.67 -8.37
C GLU A 198 4.46 8.41 -7.50
N ARG A 199 4.70 7.17 -7.08
CA ARG A 199 5.80 6.82 -6.16
C ARG A 199 7.05 6.48 -6.95
N ARG A 200 8.09 7.30 -6.77
CA ARG A 200 9.43 6.98 -7.29
C ARG A 200 9.94 5.66 -6.72
N GLU A 201 9.52 5.33 -5.51
CA GLU A 201 9.83 4.10 -4.79
C GLU A 201 9.31 2.85 -5.53
N ALA A 202 8.33 3.00 -6.42
CA ALA A 202 7.82 1.91 -7.26
C ALA A 202 8.83 1.49 -8.35
N LEU A 203 9.92 2.24 -8.53
CA LEU A 203 11.02 1.91 -9.44
C LEU A 203 12.02 0.95 -8.77
N SER A 204 11.52 -0.19 -8.28
CA SER A 204 12.28 -1.19 -7.52
C SER A 204 12.53 -2.46 -8.32
N LYS A 205 13.81 -2.80 -8.54
CA LYS A 205 14.18 -4.04 -9.26
C LYS A 205 13.76 -5.30 -8.53
N VAL A 206 13.80 -5.28 -7.20
CA VAL A 206 13.41 -6.42 -6.36
C VAL A 206 11.91 -6.66 -6.50
N THR A 207 11.11 -5.59 -6.35
CA THR A 207 9.65 -5.66 -6.49
C THR A 207 9.24 -6.02 -7.92
N TYR A 208 9.98 -5.57 -8.94
CA TYR A 208 9.74 -6.02 -10.33
C TYR A 208 9.97 -7.51 -10.51
N GLN A 209 11.03 -8.08 -9.92
CA GLN A 209 11.29 -9.51 -10.00
C GLN A 209 10.15 -10.30 -9.33
N ASN A 210 9.76 -9.90 -8.13
CA ASN A 210 8.63 -10.49 -7.39
C ASN A 210 7.32 -10.46 -8.19
N ALA A 211 7.00 -9.32 -8.82
CA ALA A 211 5.83 -9.16 -9.66
C ALA A 211 5.89 -10.03 -10.93
N ILE A 212 7.05 -10.11 -11.60
CA ILE A 212 7.25 -11.00 -12.75
C ILE A 212 6.97 -12.45 -12.35
N ASP A 213 7.54 -12.89 -11.24
CA ASP A 213 7.39 -14.26 -10.76
C ASP A 213 5.94 -14.56 -10.39
N PHE A 214 5.24 -13.60 -9.77
CA PHE A 214 3.80 -13.68 -9.52
C PHE A 214 3.01 -13.85 -10.82
N PHE A 215 3.12 -12.90 -11.75
CA PHE A 215 2.31 -12.89 -12.98
C PHE A 215 2.58 -14.11 -13.87
N ILE A 216 3.84 -14.54 -14.02
CA ILE A 216 4.18 -15.73 -14.82
C ILE A 216 3.56 -16.99 -14.23
N THR A 217 3.63 -17.15 -12.90
CA THR A 217 3.06 -18.30 -12.19
C THR A 217 1.54 -18.34 -12.31
N HIS A 218 0.91 -17.17 -12.39
CA HIS A 218 -0.54 -17.02 -12.52
C HIS A 218 -1.05 -16.90 -13.98
N GLY A 219 -0.17 -17.14 -14.95
CA GLY A 219 -0.56 -17.29 -16.36
C GLY A 219 -0.49 -16.02 -17.20
N VAL A 220 0.01 -14.89 -16.69
CA VAL A 220 0.31 -13.69 -17.49
C VAL A 220 1.78 -13.73 -17.90
N LYS A 221 2.06 -14.29 -19.08
CA LYS A 221 3.43 -14.52 -19.59
C LYS A 221 3.80 -13.58 -20.72
N GLY A 222 2.82 -13.05 -21.44
CA GLY A 222 2.97 -12.03 -22.48
C GLY A 222 1.60 -11.59 -23.03
N SER A 223 1.62 -10.86 -24.14
CA SER A 223 0.42 -10.29 -24.79
C SER A 223 -0.63 -11.30 -25.29
N ASP A 224 -0.31 -12.60 -25.29
CA ASP A 224 -1.20 -13.64 -25.84
C ASP A 224 -2.21 -14.19 -24.80
N ASP A 225 -2.04 -13.83 -23.52
CA ASP A 225 -2.79 -14.39 -22.39
C ASP A 225 -4.06 -13.58 -22.05
N ASN A 226 -4.92 -13.31 -23.05
CA ASN A 226 -6.01 -12.32 -22.99
C ASN A 226 -6.94 -12.43 -21.77
N GLU A 227 -7.46 -13.62 -21.44
CA GLU A 227 -8.39 -13.78 -20.30
C GLU A 227 -7.75 -13.42 -18.96
N LYS A 228 -6.47 -13.79 -18.77
CA LYS A 228 -5.73 -13.47 -17.53
C LYS A 228 -5.32 -12.01 -17.49
N ILE A 229 -5.00 -11.43 -18.64
CA ILE A 229 -4.73 -10.00 -18.76
C ILE A 229 -5.98 -9.21 -18.34
N ASP A 230 -7.15 -9.52 -18.91
CA ASP A 230 -8.40 -8.79 -18.58
C ASP A 230 -8.72 -8.88 -17.08
N TYR A 231 -8.59 -10.08 -16.50
CA TYR A 231 -8.79 -10.29 -15.06
C TYR A 231 -7.88 -9.41 -14.19
N TYR A 232 -6.57 -9.41 -14.45
CA TYR A 232 -5.62 -8.62 -13.65
C TYR A 232 -5.67 -7.13 -13.96
N ALA A 233 -6.06 -6.73 -15.18
CA ALA A 233 -6.26 -5.34 -15.54
C ALA A 233 -7.41 -4.72 -14.71
N ASP A 234 -8.56 -5.40 -14.66
CA ASP A 234 -9.71 -4.94 -13.85
C ASP A 234 -9.35 -4.84 -12.36
N ILE A 235 -8.67 -5.86 -11.84
CA ILE A 235 -8.24 -5.88 -10.43
C ILE A 235 -7.29 -4.74 -10.12
N LEU A 236 -6.21 -4.57 -10.91
CA LEU A 236 -5.23 -3.51 -10.69
C LEU A 236 -5.89 -2.14 -10.78
N GLN A 237 -6.74 -1.93 -11.78
CA GLN A 237 -7.47 -0.67 -11.94
C GLN A 237 -8.35 -0.40 -10.72
N LYS A 238 -9.09 -1.41 -10.24
CA LYS A 238 -9.95 -1.28 -9.07
C LYS A 238 -9.16 -0.88 -7.83
N TYR A 239 -8.05 -1.55 -7.52
CA TYR A 239 -7.22 -1.18 -6.37
C TYR A 239 -6.57 0.20 -6.52
N MET A 240 -6.06 0.53 -7.71
CA MET A 240 -5.42 1.83 -7.97
C MET A 240 -6.38 3.00 -7.80
N ASN A 241 -7.67 2.85 -8.14
CA ASN A 241 -8.68 3.89 -7.91
C ASN A 241 -8.88 4.24 -6.41
N HIS A 242 -8.50 3.34 -5.51
CA HIS A 242 -8.63 3.52 -4.07
C HIS A 242 -7.30 3.83 -3.35
N LEU A 243 -6.20 4.05 -4.07
CA LEU A 243 -4.87 4.37 -3.53
C LEU A 243 -4.43 5.81 -3.80
#